data_AF-A0A6D2C4Y7-F1
#
_entry.id   AF-A0A6D2C4Y7-F1
#
_cell.length_a   1.000
_cell.length_b   1.000
_cell.length_c   1.000
_cell.angle_alpha   90.00
_cell.angle_beta   90.00
_cell.angle_gamma   90.00
#
_symmetry.space_group_name_H-M   'P 1'
#
loop_
_entity.id
_entity.type
_entity.pdbx_description
1 polymer ?
#
loop_
_entity_poly.entity_id
_entity_poly.type
_entity_poly.pdbx_seq_one_letter_code
_entity_poly.pdbx_strand_id
1 'polypeptide(L)'
;MDSLNQADSSQTEHSNTANIIEQGYNELTLSNIKDNEEIYVRAQKDYNEYIKHNFSQTIQNNKDSKVKGSYTESITKYHKQEVLGLKDVRVGAEYLTNVALSKDTIVGLSNTLNVGASNKLRVAKDSSEYVGGDKEVEIDNNLSSNIGGDLHQVVKGEKQEHIEGSLTQNVAKDIRVSTDDEFAVNSANNLVLDTKDSMSLTATKHLRLEADSSNVEIATDYSVESGNQITHQVGETTITATSDSVIIKAGGVEVIIDSNGLVVKGGEVKSE
;
A
#
# COMPACT_ATOMS: atom_id res chain seq x y z
N MET A 1 61.71 23.12 51.81
CA MET A 1 61.55 21.74 52.30
C MET A 1 60.18 21.28 51.84
N ASP A 2 59.99 20.38 50.87
CA ASP A 2 60.92 19.56 50.10
C ASP A 2 60.39 19.46 48.66
N SER A 3 61.22 19.83 47.68
CA SER A 3 61.00 19.43 46.29
C SER A 3 61.47 17.98 46.17
N LEU A 4 60.53 17.04 46.26
CA LEU A 4 60.81 15.66 45.84
C LEU A 4 61.17 15.70 44.36
N ASN A 5 62.43 15.38 44.09
CA ASN A 5 62.99 15.18 42.77
C ASN A 5 62.25 13.98 42.16
N GLN A 6 61.29 14.24 41.26
CA GLN A 6 60.67 13.20 40.45
C GLN A 6 61.74 12.75 39.45
N ALA A 7 62.48 11.70 39.80
CA ALA A 7 63.35 11.05 38.84
C ALA A 7 62.46 10.38 37.78
N ASP A 8 62.61 10.78 36.51
CA ASP A 8 62.05 10.04 35.39
C ASP A 8 62.59 8.61 35.47
N SER A 9 61.71 7.65 35.72
CA SER A 9 62.06 6.25 35.86
C SER A 9 61.08 5.41 35.06
N SER A 10 61.61 4.46 34.28
CA SER A 10 60.85 3.38 33.67
C SER A 10 61.32 2.07 34.30
N GLN A 11 60.37 1.22 34.68
CA GLN A 11 60.64 -0.13 35.15
C GLN A 11 59.81 -1.10 34.32
N THR A 12 60.48 -2.09 33.75
CA THR A 12 59.89 -3.20 33.00
C THR A 12 60.34 -4.48 33.65
N GLU A 13 59.38 -5.31 34.06
CA GLU A 13 59.64 -6.59 34.70
C GLU A 13 59.27 -7.73 33.74
N HIS A 14 60.18 -8.69 33.58
CA HIS A 14 59.94 -9.94 32.85
C HIS A 14 59.82 -11.09 33.84
N SER A 15 58.69 -11.80 33.82
CA SER A 15 58.52 -13.01 34.63
C SER A 15 59.03 -14.23 33.85
N ASN A 16 60.17 -14.80 34.25
CA ASN A 16 60.62 -16.11 33.81
C ASN A 16 60.09 -17.19 34.77
N THR A 17 59.41 -18.21 34.26
CA THR A 17 59.07 -19.38 35.07
C THR A 17 60.33 -20.20 35.32
N ALA A 18 60.60 -20.57 36.58
CA ALA A 18 61.81 -21.33 36.92
C ALA A 18 61.82 -22.71 36.22
N ASN A 19 62.93 -23.03 35.53
CA ASN A 19 63.33 -24.35 34.97
C ASN A 19 62.80 -24.79 33.59
N ILE A 20 62.44 -23.89 32.67
CA ILE A 20 62.22 -24.25 31.26
C ILE A 20 62.90 -23.20 30.36
N ILE A 21 63.55 -23.64 29.27
CA ILE A 21 64.03 -22.74 28.21
C ILE A 21 62.78 -22.19 27.51
N GLU A 22 62.27 -21.05 27.97
CA GLU A 22 61.04 -20.46 27.43
C GLU A 22 61.38 -19.53 26.25
N GLN A 23 60.87 -19.86 25.05
CA GLN A 23 60.85 -18.94 23.89
C GLN A 23 59.74 -17.87 24.02
N GLY A 24 59.33 -17.53 25.25
CA GLY A 24 58.22 -16.64 25.48
C GLY A 24 58.26 -15.87 26.79
N TYR A 25 57.70 -14.66 26.80
CA TYR A 25 57.64 -13.78 27.96
C TYR A 25 56.35 -12.95 27.97
N ASN A 26 55.90 -12.62 29.18
CA ASN A 26 54.89 -11.58 29.45
C ASN A 26 55.60 -10.30 29.90
N GLU A 27 54.93 -9.15 29.76
CA GLU A 27 55.53 -7.84 30.05
C GLU A 27 54.53 -6.92 30.75
N LEU A 28 55.02 -6.20 31.77
CA LEU A 28 54.34 -5.07 32.41
C LEU A 28 55.33 -3.90 32.47
N THR A 29 54.93 -2.76 31.91
CA THR A 29 55.72 -1.52 31.96
C THR A 29 54.91 -0.43 32.64
N LEU A 30 55.57 0.31 33.54
CA LEU A 30 55.04 1.52 34.18
C LEU A 30 56.04 2.67 33.94
N SER A 31 55.70 3.57 33.03
CA SER A 31 56.51 4.73 32.66
C SER A 31 55.89 6.02 33.19
N ASN A 32 56.68 6.83 33.89
CA ASN A 32 56.32 8.18 34.33
C ASN A 32 57.15 9.26 33.62
N ILE A 33 57.70 8.95 32.44
CA ILE A 33 58.43 9.94 31.65
C ILE A 33 57.44 11.02 31.26
N LYS A 34 57.74 12.26 31.64
CA LYS A 34 56.86 13.40 31.39
C LYS A 34 56.37 13.44 29.93
N ASP A 35 55.06 13.61 29.75
CA ASP A 35 54.36 13.69 28.46
C ASP A 35 54.41 12.38 27.62
N ASN A 36 54.92 11.28 28.19
CA ASN A 36 55.01 9.94 27.61
C ASN A 36 54.72 8.85 28.66
N GLU A 37 53.82 9.14 29.60
CA GLU A 37 53.43 8.20 30.64
C GLU A 37 52.66 7.03 30.05
N GLU A 38 53.01 5.80 30.45
CA GLU A 38 52.43 4.59 29.87
C GLU A 38 52.28 3.49 30.92
N ILE A 39 51.17 2.77 30.82
CA ILE A 39 51.01 1.44 31.39
C ILE A 39 50.81 0.47 30.25
N TYR A 40 51.76 -0.45 30.04
CA TYR A 40 51.69 -1.48 29.01
C TYR A 40 51.60 -2.87 29.64
N VAL A 41 50.68 -3.69 29.13
CA VAL A 41 50.50 -5.07 29.55
C VAL A 41 50.48 -5.97 28.33
N ARG A 42 51.33 -7.00 28.34
CA ARG A 42 51.38 -8.03 27.31
C ARG A 42 51.29 -9.42 27.91
N ALA A 43 50.33 -10.19 27.43
CA ALA A 43 50.32 -11.64 27.57
C ALA A 43 50.71 -12.29 26.25
N GLN A 44 51.66 -13.22 26.26
CA GLN A 44 52.07 -13.93 25.04
C GLN A 44 51.01 -14.90 24.51
N LYS A 45 50.19 -15.45 25.40
CA LYS A 45 49.20 -16.47 25.05
C LYS A 45 47.82 -16.11 25.56
N ASP A 46 47.64 -16.15 26.88
CA ASP A 46 46.35 -15.98 27.53
C ASP A 46 46.39 -14.80 28.52
N TYR A 47 45.43 -13.88 28.41
CA TYR A 47 45.16 -12.85 29.41
C TYR A 47 43.77 -13.08 29.97
N ASN A 48 43.66 -13.30 31.28
CA ASN A 48 42.40 -13.51 31.98
C ASN A 48 42.21 -12.43 33.04
N GLU A 49 41.05 -11.78 33.03
CA GLU A 49 40.64 -10.83 34.06
C GLU A 49 39.40 -11.38 34.78
N TYR A 50 39.45 -11.52 36.10
CA TYR A 50 38.35 -12.05 36.92
C TYR A 50 38.02 -11.08 38.05
N ILE A 51 36.88 -10.42 37.93
CA ILE A 51 36.39 -9.43 38.90
C ILE A 51 35.15 -9.99 39.61
N LYS A 52 35.19 -10.12 40.94
CA LYS A 52 34.06 -10.65 41.73
C LYS A 52 32.94 -9.64 42.02
N HIS A 53 33.27 -8.35 41.96
CA HIS A 53 32.36 -7.27 42.28
C HIS A 53 32.25 -6.31 41.10
N ASN A 54 32.90 -5.15 41.16
CA ASN A 54 32.72 -4.08 40.20
C ASN A 54 34.00 -3.83 39.41
N PHE A 55 33.84 -3.55 38.12
CA PHE A 55 34.87 -2.99 37.25
C PHE A 55 34.33 -1.69 36.67
N SER A 56 35.12 -0.63 36.72
CA SER A 56 34.79 0.68 36.16
C SER A 56 35.95 1.15 35.31
N GLN A 57 35.66 1.60 34.11
CA GLN A 57 36.64 2.14 33.19
C GLN A 57 36.12 3.48 32.65
N THR A 58 37.00 4.48 32.65
CA THR A 58 36.75 5.78 32.02
C THR A 58 37.93 6.09 31.12
N ILE A 59 37.65 6.37 29.84
CA ILE A 59 38.64 6.73 28.84
C ILE A 59 38.28 8.14 28.36
N GLN A 60 39.19 9.09 28.56
CA GLN A 60 38.91 10.51 28.26
C GLN A 60 39.11 10.86 26.78
N ASN A 61 39.77 9.97 26.03
CA ASN A 61 40.06 10.16 24.61
C ASN A 61 39.59 8.92 23.83
N ASN A 62 40.47 8.23 23.11
CA ASN A 62 40.10 7.15 22.20
C ASN A 62 40.19 5.76 22.85
N LYS A 63 39.24 4.89 22.50
CA LYS A 63 39.30 3.44 22.73
C LYS A 63 39.31 2.73 21.38
N ASP A 64 40.41 2.06 21.06
CA ASP A 64 40.49 1.13 19.93
C ASP A 64 40.46 -0.32 20.43
N SER A 65 39.79 -1.20 19.69
CA SER A 65 39.72 -2.62 20.00
C SER A 65 39.65 -3.43 18.72
N LYS A 66 40.67 -4.27 18.50
CA LYS A 66 40.78 -5.12 17.31
C LYS A 66 40.85 -6.59 17.70
N VAL A 67 39.80 -7.33 17.38
CA VAL A 67 39.72 -8.78 17.59
C VAL A 67 39.83 -9.47 16.23
N LYS A 68 40.85 -10.31 16.03
CA LYS A 68 41.03 -11.07 14.77
C LYS A 68 40.19 -12.34 14.73
N GLY A 69 39.84 -12.87 15.89
CA GLY A 69 38.96 -14.03 16.05
C GLY A 69 37.54 -13.61 16.43
N SER A 70 36.89 -14.44 17.25
CA SER A 70 35.53 -14.19 17.72
C SER A 70 35.49 -13.24 18.92
N TYR A 71 34.46 -12.41 18.98
CA TYR A 71 34.09 -11.62 20.15
C TYR A 71 32.71 -12.10 20.65
N THR A 72 32.57 -12.32 21.96
CA THR A 72 31.30 -12.73 22.57
C THR A 72 31.08 -11.94 23.84
N GLU A 73 29.90 -11.35 23.95
CA GLU A 73 29.45 -10.59 25.11
C GLU A 73 28.14 -11.19 25.61
N SER A 74 28.00 -11.36 26.92
CA SER A 74 26.77 -11.85 27.55
C SER A 74 26.40 -10.94 28.71
N ILE A 75 25.24 -10.28 28.58
CA ILE A 75 24.66 -9.42 29.61
C ILE A 75 23.31 -10.01 29.99
N THR A 76 23.16 -10.43 31.24
CA THR A 76 21.98 -11.19 31.71
C THR A 76 20.84 -10.32 32.19
N LYS A 77 21.07 -9.01 32.39
CA LYS A 77 20.06 -8.09 32.94
C LYS A 77 19.80 -6.90 32.03
N TYR A 78 20.78 -6.01 31.89
CA TYR A 78 20.57 -4.72 31.25
C TYR A 78 21.81 -4.23 30.52
N HIS A 79 21.61 -3.80 29.27
CA HIS A 79 22.62 -3.17 28.44
C HIS A 79 22.06 -1.82 27.97
N LYS A 80 22.83 -0.74 28.19
CA LYS A 80 22.55 0.59 27.64
C LYS A 80 23.76 1.02 26.81
N GLN A 81 23.49 1.48 25.60
CA GLN A 81 24.47 2.14 24.76
C GLN A 81 23.95 3.53 24.39
N GLU A 82 24.76 4.55 24.62
CA GLU A 82 24.45 5.93 24.27
C GLU A 82 25.55 6.44 23.35
N VAL A 83 25.16 6.90 22.16
CA VAL A 83 26.07 7.44 21.15
C VAL A 83 25.54 8.82 20.78
N LEU A 84 26.21 9.87 21.24
CA LEU A 84 25.81 11.26 20.98
C LEU A 84 26.13 11.69 19.54
N GLY A 85 27.21 11.14 18.98
CA GLY A 85 27.63 11.36 17.60
C GLY A 85 27.03 10.33 16.64
N LEU A 86 27.87 9.80 15.76
CA LEU A 86 27.48 8.83 14.74
C LEU A 86 27.72 7.39 15.21
N LYS A 87 26.83 6.47 14.82
CA LYS A 87 27.03 5.03 14.90
C LYS A 87 27.03 4.43 13.49
N ASP A 88 28.18 3.95 13.03
CA ASP A 88 28.32 3.18 11.77
C ASP A 88 28.44 1.68 12.10
N VAL A 89 27.63 0.84 11.47
CA VAL A 89 27.65 -0.62 11.68
C VAL A 89 27.71 -1.29 10.31
N ARG A 90 28.80 -2.03 10.06
CA ARG A 90 29.01 -2.78 8.83
C ARG A 90 29.11 -4.26 9.15
N VAL A 91 28.26 -5.06 8.51
CA VAL A 91 28.25 -6.52 8.64
C VAL A 91 28.57 -7.10 7.27
N GLY A 92 29.64 -7.90 7.18
CA GLY A 92 30.10 -8.50 5.92
C GLY A 92 29.38 -9.77 5.51
N ALA A 93 28.49 -10.29 6.36
CA ALA A 93 27.71 -11.51 6.16
C ALA A 93 26.31 -11.33 6.77
N GLU A 94 25.77 -12.35 7.43
CA GLU A 94 24.43 -12.33 8.02
C GLU A 94 24.33 -11.47 9.29
N TYR A 95 23.21 -10.76 9.44
CA TYR A 95 22.86 -9.99 10.65
C TYR A 95 21.53 -10.47 11.23
N LEU A 96 21.59 -11.30 12.28
CA LEU A 96 20.42 -11.86 12.94
C LEU A 96 20.06 -11.08 14.21
N THR A 97 18.79 -10.67 14.34
CA THR A 97 18.25 -10.02 15.54
C THR A 97 17.03 -10.79 16.03
N ASN A 98 17.11 -11.37 17.22
CA ASN A 98 15.98 -12.06 17.87
C ASN A 98 15.54 -11.27 19.10
N VAL A 99 14.24 -10.96 19.20
CA VAL A 99 13.67 -10.18 20.30
C VAL A 99 12.45 -10.93 20.82
N ALA A 100 12.46 -11.27 22.12
CA ALA A 100 11.44 -12.14 22.71
C ALA A 100 10.13 -11.43 23.07
N LEU A 101 10.19 -10.13 23.37
CA LEU A 101 9.05 -9.36 23.88
C LEU A 101 8.61 -8.27 22.88
N SER A 102 9.38 -7.18 22.78
CA SER A 102 9.03 -6.03 21.93
C SER A 102 10.27 -5.35 21.34
N LYS A 103 10.10 -4.76 20.15
CA LYS A 103 11.12 -3.96 19.45
C LYS A 103 10.49 -2.65 18.99
N ASP A 104 10.92 -1.56 19.60
CA ASP A 104 10.51 -0.21 19.21
C ASP A 104 11.62 0.48 18.41
N THR A 105 11.24 1.16 17.34
CA THR A 105 12.16 1.96 16.52
C THR A 105 11.57 3.36 16.36
N ILE A 106 12.27 4.37 16.87
CA ILE A 106 11.88 5.78 16.74
C ILE A 106 12.96 6.48 15.94
N VAL A 107 12.56 7.16 14.86
CA VAL A 107 13.45 7.88 13.96
C VAL A 107 12.96 9.32 13.85
N GLY A 108 13.84 10.29 14.13
CA GLY A 108 13.45 11.70 14.21
C GLY A 108 13.34 12.42 12.86
N LEU A 109 13.98 11.90 11.81
CA LEU A 109 14.02 12.54 10.49
C LEU A 109 13.64 11.60 9.34
N SER A 110 14.46 10.60 9.04
CA SER A 110 14.26 9.74 7.86
C SER A 110 14.67 8.29 8.12
N ASN A 111 13.87 7.35 7.61
CA ASN A 111 14.16 5.92 7.63
C ASN A 111 14.12 5.37 6.21
N THR A 112 15.23 4.83 5.70
CA THR A 112 15.33 4.26 4.35
C THR A 112 15.74 2.80 4.44
N LEU A 113 15.02 1.92 3.74
CA LEU A 113 15.30 0.49 3.67
C LEU A 113 15.56 0.10 2.21
N ASN A 114 16.79 -0.26 1.89
CA ASN A 114 17.18 -0.79 0.59
C ASN A 114 17.40 -2.30 0.69
N VAL A 115 16.69 -3.09 -0.12
CA VAL A 115 16.76 -4.55 -0.10
C VAL A 115 17.12 -5.06 -1.50
N GLY A 116 18.27 -5.72 -1.64
CA GLY A 116 18.79 -6.11 -2.96
C GLY A 116 18.17 -7.37 -3.57
N ALA A 117 17.46 -8.20 -2.78
CA ALA A 117 16.91 -9.47 -3.25
C ALA A 117 15.43 -9.65 -2.91
N SER A 118 15.06 -9.75 -1.63
CA SER A 118 13.67 -9.95 -1.24
C SER A 118 13.38 -9.43 0.17
N ASN A 119 12.18 -8.89 0.36
CA ASN A 119 11.66 -8.47 1.66
C ASN A 119 10.38 -9.26 1.97
N LYS A 120 10.35 -9.97 3.11
CA LYS A 120 9.20 -10.77 3.53
C LYS A 120 8.74 -10.34 4.92
N LEU A 121 7.55 -9.75 4.98
CA LEU A 121 6.88 -9.40 6.22
C LEU A 121 5.83 -10.47 6.57
N ARG A 122 5.84 -10.97 7.81
CA ARG A 122 4.80 -11.85 8.36
C ARG A 122 4.31 -11.25 9.66
N VAL A 123 3.02 -10.98 9.73
CA VAL A 123 2.33 -10.47 10.91
C VAL A 123 1.29 -11.51 11.31
N ALA A 124 1.34 -11.97 12.56
CA ALA A 124 0.47 -13.07 13.02
C ALA A 124 -0.94 -12.61 13.45
N LYS A 125 -1.07 -11.33 13.80
CA LYS A 125 -2.32 -10.70 14.21
C LYS A 125 -2.57 -9.47 13.35
N ASP A 126 -2.33 -8.28 13.92
CA ASP A 126 -2.78 -7.03 13.33
C ASP A 126 -1.60 -6.19 12.83
N SER A 127 -1.82 -5.47 11.74
CA SER A 127 -0.91 -4.46 11.21
C SER A 127 -1.70 -3.17 10.98
N SER A 128 -1.12 -2.05 11.38
CA SER A 128 -1.70 -0.72 11.17
C SER A 128 -0.63 0.24 10.64
N GLU A 129 -1.01 1.10 9.72
CA GLU A 129 -0.15 2.11 9.12
C GLU A 129 -0.88 3.46 9.14
N TYR A 130 -0.20 4.50 9.62
CA TYR A 130 -0.70 5.86 9.65
C TYR A 130 0.29 6.75 8.93
N VAL A 131 -0.12 7.30 7.79
CA VAL A 131 0.70 8.21 6.98
C VAL A 131 0.12 9.60 7.13
N GLY A 132 0.91 10.53 7.70
CA GLY A 132 0.46 11.90 7.93
C GLY A 132 0.53 12.79 6.68
N GLY A 133 1.34 12.40 5.69
CA GLY A 133 1.42 13.01 4.36
C GLY A 133 1.01 12.02 3.29
N ASP A 134 1.67 12.09 2.14
CA ASP A 134 1.35 11.25 0.98
C ASP A 134 1.97 9.86 1.08
N LYS A 135 1.30 8.88 0.45
CA LYS A 135 1.80 7.52 0.26
C LYS A 135 1.85 7.19 -1.22
N GLU A 136 3.05 6.93 -1.73
CA GLU A 136 3.29 6.45 -3.08
C GLU A 136 3.66 4.96 -3.06
N VAL A 137 3.09 4.20 -3.99
CA VAL A 137 3.36 2.76 -4.15
C VAL A 137 3.56 2.48 -5.64
N GLU A 138 4.79 2.12 -6.00
CA GLU A 138 5.15 1.73 -7.36
C GLU A 138 5.51 0.24 -7.38
N ILE A 139 4.97 -0.48 -8.38
CA ILE A 139 5.18 -1.93 -8.55
C ILE A 139 5.40 -2.18 -10.05
N ASP A 140 6.65 -2.43 -10.43
CA ASP A 140 7.05 -2.61 -11.84
C ASP A 140 6.47 -3.87 -12.50
N ASN A 141 6.14 -4.88 -11.69
CA ASN A 141 5.63 -6.17 -12.17
C ASN A 141 4.17 -6.33 -11.75
N ASN A 142 3.88 -7.30 -10.87
CA ASN A 142 2.51 -7.69 -10.55
C ASN A 142 2.17 -7.41 -9.08
N LEU A 143 0.96 -6.93 -8.83
CA LEU A 143 0.35 -6.87 -7.50
C LEU A 143 -0.71 -7.98 -7.39
N SER A 144 -0.56 -8.87 -6.40
CA SER A 144 -1.61 -9.83 -6.03
C SER A 144 -2.06 -9.57 -4.60
N SER A 145 -3.37 -9.39 -4.42
CA SER A 145 -3.98 -9.13 -3.11
C SER A 145 -5.08 -10.15 -2.84
N ASN A 146 -5.03 -10.77 -1.66
CA ASN A 146 -6.04 -11.71 -1.19
C ASN A 146 -6.49 -11.29 0.20
N ILE A 147 -7.77 -10.95 0.33
CA ILE A 147 -8.40 -10.54 1.57
C ILE A 147 -9.38 -11.65 1.95
N GLY A 148 -9.13 -12.33 3.08
CA GLY A 148 -9.98 -13.42 3.55
C GLY A 148 -11.30 -12.95 4.20
N GLY A 149 -11.40 -11.67 4.53
CA GLY A 149 -12.60 -11.01 5.07
C GLY A 149 -13.05 -9.86 4.17
N ASP A 150 -13.51 -8.77 4.78
CA ASP A 150 -14.07 -7.63 4.05
C ASP A 150 -13.00 -6.60 3.67
N LEU A 151 -13.17 -5.98 2.49
CA LEU A 151 -12.42 -4.80 2.06
C LEU A 151 -13.34 -3.56 2.15
N HIS A 152 -12.95 -2.59 2.96
CA HIS A 152 -13.64 -1.30 3.07
C HIS A 152 -12.69 -0.17 2.68
N GLN A 153 -13.08 0.62 1.67
CA GLN A 153 -12.30 1.74 1.16
C GLN A 153 -13.16 3.01 1.22
N VAL A 154 -12.63 4.07 1.85
CA VAL A 154 -13.26 5.40 1.88
C VAL A 154 -12.28 6.40 1.31
N VAL A 155 -12.69 7.08 0.25
CA VAL A 155 -11.91 8.15 -0.39
C VAL A 155 -12.71 9.44 -0.26
N LYS A 156 -12.19 10.41 0.48
CA LYS A 156 -12.85 11.72 0.67
C LYS A 156 -12.66 12.65 -0.53
N GLY A 157 -11.53 12.50 -1.22
CA GLY A 157 -11.24 13.20 -2.46
C GLY A 157 -11.67 12.39 -3.68
N GLU A 158 -11.00 12.63 -4.79
CA GLU A 158 -11.24 11.93 -6.05
C GLU A 158 -10.54 10.56 -6.08
N LYS A 159 -11.18 9.58 -6.73
CA LYS A 159 -10.57 8.29 -7.09
C LYS A 159 -10.56 8.17 -8.60
N GLN A 160 -9.36 8.03 -9.18
CA GLN A 160 -9.18 7.70 -10.60
C GLN A 160 -8.55 6.31 -10.73
N GLU A 161 -8.99 5.55 -11.72
CA GLU A 161 -8.45 4.23 -12.05
C GLU A 161 -8.25 4.16 -13.56
N HIS A 162 -7.00 3.97 -13.99
CA HIS A 162 -6.63 3.85 -15.39
C HIS A 162 -6.08 2.45 -15.65
N ILE A 163 -6.69 1.74 -16.60
CA ILE A 163 -6.36 0.36 -16.93
C ILE A 163 -6.12 0.30 -18.44
N GLU A 164 -4.87 0.10 -18.84
CA GLU A 164 -4.51 -0.06 -20.26
C GLU A 164 -4.98 -1.40 -20.84
N GLY A 165 -5.05 -2.42 -19.97
CA GLY A 165 -5.49 -3.76 -20.31
C GLY A 165 -7.01 -3.95 -20.14
N SER A 166 -7.39 -5.09 -19.57
CA SER A 166 -8.80 -5.43 -19.32
C SER A 166 -9.14 -5.38 -17.85
N LEU A 167 -10.36 -4.97 -17.53
CA LEU A 167 -10.96 -5.08 -16.21
C LEU A 167 -12.01 -6.19 -16.23
N THR A 168 -11.91 -7.16 -15.33
CA THR A 168 -12.94 -8.19 -15.11
C THR A 168 -13.37 -8.18 -13.66
N GLN A 169 -14.67 -8.08 -13.42
CA GLN A 169 -15.27 -8.11 -12.09
C GLN A 169 -16.25 -9.27 -11.99
N ASN A 170 -15.94 -10.24 -11.13
CA ASN A 170 -16.80 -11.38 -10.85
C ASN A 170 -17.36 -11.23 -9.43
N VAL A 171 -18.66 -10.96 -9.32
CA VAL A 171 -19.34 -10.74 -8.03
C VAL A 171 -20.43 -11.78 -7.87
N ALA A 172 -20.38 -12.57 -6.79
CA ALA A 172 -21.29 -13.70 -6.58
C ALA A 172 -22.68 -13.29 -6.07
N LYS A 173 -22.81 -12.07 -5.56
CA LYS A 173 -24.05 -11.50 -5.02
C LYS A 173 -24.35 -10.20 -5.75
N ASP A 174 -24.49 -9.10 -5.01
CA ASP A 174 -24.98 -7.84 -5.54
C ASP A 174 -23.83 -6.90 -5.92
N ILE A 175 -24.05 -6.12 -6.98
CA ILE A 175 -23.34 -4.87 -7.25
C ILE A 175 -24.36 -3.74 -7.12
N ARG A 176 -24.05 -2.72 -6.32
CA ARG A 176 -24.85 -1.49 -6.22
C ARG A 176 -23.94 -0.30 -6.52
N VAL A 177 -24.31 0.50 -7.50
CA VAL A 177 -23.65 1.77 -7.85
C VAL A 177 -24.67 2.88 -7.66
N SER A 178 -24.30 3.93 -6.95
CA SER A 178 -25.16 5.07 -6.67
C SER A 178 -24.34 6.34 -6.77
N THR A 179 -24.83 7.29 -7.56
CA THR A 179 -24.24 8.60 -7.78
C THR A 179 -25.30 9.65 -7.52
N ASP A 180 -24.92 10.76 -6.90
CA ASP A 180 -25.86 11.88 -6.65
C ASP A 180 -26.03 12.77 -7.88
N ASP A 181 -25.07 12.72 -8.80
CA ASP A 181 -25.04 13.46 -10.06
C ASP A 181 -24.96 12.47 -11.24
N GLU A 182 -24.05 12.68 -12.19
CA GLU A 182 -23.95 11.87 -13.40
C GLU A 182 -23.32 10.47 -13.18
N PHE A 183 -23.93 9.46 -13.82
CA PHE A 183 -23.30 8.16 -14.08
C PHE A 183 -23.26 7.93 -15.58
N ALA A 184 -22.07 7.96 -16.17
CA ALA A 184 -21.85 7.77 -17.60
C ALA A 184 -21.18 6.42 -17.89
N VAL A 185 -21.72 5.67 -18.85
CA VAL A 185 -21.12 4.44 -19.37
C VAL A 185 -20.91 4.61 -20.87
N ASN A 186 -19.64 4.67 -21.28
CA ASN A 186 -19.25 4.88 -22.67
C ASN A 186 -18.46 3.65 -23.16
N SER A 187 -18.91 3.04 -24.26
CA SER A 187 -18.21 1.95 -24.94
C SER A 187 -18.08 2.29 -26.42
N ALA A 188 -16.86 2.17 -26.96
CA ALA A 188 -16.60 2.45 -28.37
C ALA A 188 -17.14 1.36 -29.32
N ASN A 189 -17.33 0.14 -28.80
CA ASN A 189 -17.82 -0.99 -29.57
C ASN A 189 -19.22 -1.37 -29.08
N ASN A 190 -19.31 -2.33 -28.17
CA ASN A 190 -20.57 -2.88 -27.71
C ASN A 190 -20.78 -2.60 -26.22
N LEU A 191 -22.04 -2.38 -25.84
CA LEU A 191 -22.53 -2.48 -24.48
C LEU A 191 -23.55 -3.63 -24.44
N VAL A 192 -23.28 -4.66 -23.64
CA VAL A 192 -24.18 -5.82 -23.49
C VAL A 192 -24.75 -5.83 -22.09
N LEU A 193 -26.07 -5.83 -21.99
CA LEU A 193 -26.82 -5.95 -20.74
C LEU A 193 -27.71 -7.18 -20.85
N ASP A 194 -27.33 -8.27 -20.17
CA ASP A 194 -28.05 -9.53 -20.17
C ASP A 194 -28.51 -9.87 -18.75
N THR A 195 -29.79 -10.24 -18.61
CA THR A 195 -30.40 -10.58 -17.32
C THR A 195 -31.40 -11.71 -17.53
N LYS A 196 -31.44 -12.64 -16.57
CA LYS A 196 -32.30 -13.83 -16.67
C LYS A 196 -33.73 -13.59 -16.22
N ASP A 197 -33.95 -12.59 -15.37
CA ASP A 197 -35.24 -12.37 -14.72
C ASP A 197 -35.87 -11.07 -15.21
N SER A 198 -35.33 -9.93 -14.78
CA SER A 198 -35.87 -8.62 -15.15
C SER A 198 -34.80 -7.57 -15.41
N MET A 199 -35.15 -6.62 -16.29
CA MET A 199 -34.45 -5.35 -16.52
C MET A 199 -35.46 -4.21 -16.34
N SER A 200 -35.05 -3.12 -15.68
CA SER A 200 -35.86 -1.91 -15.55
C SER A 200 -35.05 -0.67 -15.89
N LEU A 201 -35.63 0.24 -16.66
CA LEU A 201 -35.08 1.55 -17.00
C LEU A 201 -36.12 2.61 -16.63
N THR A 202 -35.82 3.43 -15.62
CA THR A 202 -36.75 4.43 -15.10
C THR A 202 -36.09 5.81 -15.15
N ALA A 203 -36.78 6.78 -15.73
CA ALA A 203 -36.37 8.19 -15.71
C ALA A 203 -37.57 9.06 -15.32
N THR A 204 -37.35 10.07 -14.48
CA THR A 204 -38.42 10.95 -13.98
C THR A 204 -38.78 12.09 -14.94
N LYS A 205 -37.89 12.41 -15.88
CA LYS A 205 -38.09 13.48 -16.86
C LYS A 205 -38.09 12.94 -18.29
N HIS A 206 -36.97 12.37 -18.72
CA HIS A 206 -36.78 11.92 -20.10
C HIS A 206 -36.00 10.62 -20.15
N LEU A 207 -36.52 9.66 -20.93
CA LEU A 207 -35.82 8.47 -21.38
C LEU A 207 -35.75 8.56 -22.91
N ARG A 208 -34.54 8.51 -23.48
CA ARG A 208 -34.30 8.55 -24.93
C ARG A 208 -33.51 7.32 -25.35
N LEU A 209 -33.97 6.67 -26.41
CA LEU A 209 -33.26 5.60 -27.10
C LEU A 209 -33.05 6.06 -28.54
N GLU A 210 -31.80 6.08 -28.99
CA GLU A 210 -31.41 6.51 -30.33
C GLU A 210 -30.45 5.48 -30.92
N ALA A 211 -30.78 5.02 -32.13
CA ALA A 211 -29.98 4.08 -32.90
C ALA A 211 -30.39 4.17 -34.38
N ASP A 212 -29.51 3.74 -35.28
CA ASP A 212 -29.84 3.59 -36.70
C ASP A 212 -30.96 2.57 -36.94
N SER A 213 -31.00 1.52 -36.11
CA SER A 213 -32.06 0.51 -36.10
C SER A 213 -32.30 -0.02 -34.68
N SER A 214 -33.53 -0.44 -34.41
CA SER A 214 -33.92 -1.04 -33.14
C SER A 214 -34.87 -2.21 -33.40
N ASN A 215 -34.64 -3.33 -32.71
CA ASN A 215 -35.51 -4.50 -32.75
C ASN A 215 -36.04 -4.79 -31.34
N VAL A 216 -37.33 -5.07 -31.24
CA VAL A 216 -37.99 -5.44 -29.98
C VAL A 216 -38.73 -6.75 -30.22
N GLU A 217 -38.29 -7.81 -29.57
CA GLU A 217 -38.91 -9.13 -29.65
C GLU A 217 -39.53 -9.46 -28.30
N ILE A 218 -40.85 -9.65 -28.29
CA ILE A 218 -41.64 -9.90 -27.09
C ILE A 218 -42.53 -11.10 -27.34
N ALA A 219 -42.41 -12.12 -26.49
CA ALA A 219 -43.12 -13.39 -26.67
C ALA A 219 -44.59 -13.35 -26.23
N THR A 220 -44.92 -12.48 -25.28
CA THR A 220 -46.28 -12.36 -24.73
C THR A 220 -46.86 -10.98 -25.02
N ASP A 221 -46.94 -10.11 -24.03
CA ASP A 221 -47.65 -8.84 -24.11
C ASP A 221 -46.67 -7.69 -24.30
N TYR A 222 -46.95 -6.83 -25.28
CA TYR A 222 -46.29 -5.53 -25.44
C TYR A 222 -47.26 -4.41 -25.09
N SER A 223 -47.04 -3.78 -23.94
CA SER A 223 -47.86 -2.69 -23.42
C SER A 223 -47.17 -1.33 -23.60
N VAL A 224 -47.90 -0.34 -24.12
CA VAL A 224 -47.48 1.06 -24.16
C VAL A 224 -48.56 1.89 -23.49
N GLU A 225 -48.21 2.54 -22.39
CA GLU A 225 -49.11 3.39 -21.62
C GLU A 225 -48.56 4.82 -21.58
N SER A 226 -49.40 5.80 -21.92
CA SER A 226 -49.04 7.22 -21.89
C SER A 226 -50.19 8.03 -21.31
N GLY A 227 -49.87 8.99 -20.44
CA GLY A 227 -50.87 9.86 -19.82
C GLY A 227 -51.42 10.96 -20.73
N ASN A 228 -50.80 11.19 -21.89
CA ASN A 228 -51.20 12.28 -22.80
C ASN A 228 -51.35 11.82 -24.25
N GLN A 229 -50.27 11.26 -24.82
CA GLN A 229 -50.24 10.92 -26.24
C GLN A 229 -49.26 9.78 -26.53
N ILE A 230 -49.61 8.93 -27.49
CA ILE A 230 -48.71 7.97 -28.15
C ILE A 230 -48.62 8.36 -29.63
N THR A 231 -47.40 8.46 -30.16
CA THR A 231 -47.15 8.85 -31.56
C THR A 231 -46.22 7.85 -32.24
N HIS A 232 -46.65 7.31 -33.38
CA HIS A 232 -45.82 6.58 -34.32
C HIS A 232 -45.62 7.45 -35.57
N GLN A 233 -44.37 7.74 -35.93
CA GLN A 233 -44.01 8.71 -36.96
C GLN A 233 -43.04 8.13 -37.99
N VAL A 234 -43.32 8.36 -39.28
CA VAL A 234 -42.39 8.10 -40.40
C VAL A 234 -42.42 9.30 -41.36
N GLY A 235 -41.40 10.15 -41.33
CA GLY A 235 -41.43 11.41 -42.10
C GLY A 235 -42.61 12.28 -41.66
N GLU A 236 -43.55 12.57 -42.57
CA GLU A 236 -44.82 13.27 -42.27
C GLU A 236 -45.99 12.34 -41.89
N THR A 237 -45.85 11.03 -42.11
CA THR A 237 -46.90 10.05 -41.82
C THR A 237 -46.98 9.76 -40.32
N THR A 238 -48.17 9.90 -39.73
CA THR A 238 -48.42 9.71 -38.29
C THR A 238 -49.55 8.75 -37.97
N ILE A 239 -49.41 8.04 -36.86
CA ILE A 239 -50.51 7.49 -36.07
C ILE A 239 -50.39 8.08 -34.68
N THR A 240 -51.39 8.80 -34.23
CA THR A 240 -51.42 9.49 -32.94
C THR A 240 -52.63 9.06 -32.14
N ALA A 241 -52.44 8.56 -30.92
CA ALA A 241 -53.51 8.26 -29.98
C ALA A 241 -53.45 9.25 -28.81
N THR A 242 -54.59 9.85 -28.47
CA THR A 242 -54.82 10.67 -27.27
C THR A 242 -55.81 9.95 -26.34
N SER A 243 -56.19 10.58 -25.23
CA SER A 243 -57.20 10.02 -24.30
C SER A 243 -58.59 9.85 -24.90
N ASP A 244 -58.90 10.59 -25.98
CA ASP A 244 -60.23 10.73 -26.57
C ASP A 244 -60.27 10.52 -28.09
N SER A 245 -59.12 10.31 -28.74
CA SER A 245 -59.06 10.17 -30.19
C SER A 245 -57.91 9.30 -30.70
N VAL A 246 -58.08 8.78 -31.91
CA VAL A 246 -57.01 8.21 -32.73
C VAL A 246 -57.00 8.92 -34.08
N ILE A 247 -55.84 9.47 -34.45
CA ILE A 247 -55.64 10.23 -35.70
C ILE A 247 -54.56 9.56 -36.55
N ILE A 248 -54.87 9.30 -37.81
CA ILE A 248 -53.92 8.76 -38.81
C ILE A 248 -53.76 9.79 -39.92
N LYS A 249 -52.53 10.23 -40.19
CA LYS A 249 -52.20 11.13 -41.31
C LYS A 249 -51.23 10.46 -42.26
N ALA A 250 -51.58 10.40 -43.54
CA ALA A 250 -50.72 9.85 -44.58
C ALA A 250 -51.08 10.44 -45.94
N GLY A 251 -50.09 10.83 -46.74
CA GLY A 251 -50.29 11.26 -48.13
C GLY A 251 -51.28 12.42 -48.33
N GLY A 252 -51.43 13.31 -47.35
CA GLY A 252 -52.39 14.43 -47.37
C GLY A 252 -53.81 14.08 -46.88
N VAL A 253 -54.07 12.83 -46.51
CA VAL A 253 -55.33 12.38 -45.90
C VAL A 253 -55.21 12.38 -44.37
N GLU A 254 -56.28 12.76 -43.68
CA GLU A 254 -56.41 12.68 -42.21
C GLU A 254 -57.65 11.87 -41.85
N VAL A 255 -57.46 10.78 -41.08
CA VAL A 255 -58.52 9.95 -40.52
C VAL A 255 -58.58 10.18 -39.02
N ILE A 256 -59.76 10.46 -38.47
CA ILE A 256 -59.99 10.75 -37.05
C ILE A 256 -61.06 9.80 -36.54
N ILE A 257 -60.77 9.12 -35.43
CA ILE A 257 -61.72 8.33 -34.65
C ILE A 257 -61.83 9.00 -33.28
N ASP A 258 -63.01 9.49 -32.94
CA ASP A 258 -63.29 10.15 -31.65
C ASP A 258 -64.70 9.79 -31.14
N SER A 259 -65.18 10.50 -30.11
CA SER A 259 -66.54 10.31 -29.57
C SER A 259 -67.67 10.62 -30.57
N ASN A 260 -67.39 11.35 -31.65
CA ASN A 260 -68.33 11.68 -32.71
C ASN A 260 -68.33 10.65 -33.86
N GLY A 261 -67.42 9.67 -33.82
CA GLY A 261 -67.32 8.58 -34.80
C GLY A 261 -66.07 8.68 -35.68
N LEU A 262 -66.21 8.32 -36.96
CA LEU A 262 -65.12 8.30 -37.95
C LEU A 262 -65.25 9.48 -38.92
N VAL A 263 -64.19 10.28 -39.05
CA VAL A 263 -64.09 11.38 -40.01
C VAL A 263 -62.87 11.17 -40.92
N VAL A 264 -63.06 11.33 -42.23
CA VAL A 264 -61.97 11.32 -43.22
C VAL A 264 -61.93 12.65 -43.95
N LYS A 265 -60.77 13.30 -43.97
CA LYS A 265 -60.53 14.57 -44.66
C LYS A 265 -59.49 14.39 -45.77
N GLY A 266 -59.72 15.05 -46.90
CA GLY A 266 -58.79 15.05 -48.04
C GLY A 266 -58.79 13.76 -48.87
N GLY A 267 -59.63 12.77 -48.52
CA GLY A 267 -59.77 11.49 -49.21
C GLY A 267 -61.23 11.06 -49.37
N GLU A 268 -61.44 9.98 -50.12
CA GLU A 268 -62.76 9.35 -50.30
C GLU A 268 -62.94 8.21 -49.28
N VAL A 269 -64.16 8.10 -48.71
CA VAL A 269 -64.57 6.89 -47.99
C VAL A 269 -65.29 5.99 -48.97
N LYS A 270 -64.74 4.80 -49.24
CA LYS A 270 -65.37 3.76 -50.05
C LYS A 270 -65.80 2.61 -49.13
N SER A 271 -67.09 2.30 -49.10
CA SER A 271 -67.60 1.06 -48.48
C SER A 271 -67.61 -0.03 -49.55
N GLU A 272 -66.89 -1.11 -49.32
CA GLU A 272 -67.02 -2.36 -50.11
C GLU A 272 -68.11 -3.27 -49.51
#